data_AF-A0A7Y6YTZ3-F1
#
_entry.id   AF-A0A7Y6YTZ3-F1
#
_cell.length_a   1.000
_cell.length_b   1.000
_cell.length_c   1.000
_cell.angle_alpha   90.00
_cell.angle_beta   90.00
_cell.angle_gamma   90.00
#
_symmetry.space_group_name_H-M   'P 1'
#
loop_
_entity.id
_entity.type
_entity.pdbx_description
1 polymer ?
#
loop_
_entity_poly.entity_id
_entity_poly.type
_entity_poly.pdbx_seq_one_letter_code
_entity_poly.pdbx_strand_id
1 'polypeptide(L)'
;MMIKRLTSPLAAVMSATILAGCANFPTAIQHGGNPFTQPFTYEEAQGLQASGTDFKSALIKEYQALATKEGVVWSDWFDSDFFARKAIKISEADGIIGPEDPANWRFTTEELTQFAESRQQLLAALNEGVGDFPMEAAKAQASFDCWVEEEEEGWQNDEIAKCKDQFAAALKVLQGVIAEKPTAELDMAKLYTVFFDFDSAEITSVGRLVLQALVEDWGKEAVTFELTGHTDSAGSKSYNEKLSLRRAQAVKSFVAGMSVAESKMTTAGVGETSLAVPTADGVREAKNRRVVIEVK
;
A
#
# COMPACT_ATOMS: atom_id res chain seq x y z
N MET A 1 66.38 -29.98 -51.45
CA MET A 1 65.69 -31.20 -51.91
C MET A 1 64.19 -30.93 -51.83
N MET A 2 63.60 -30.30 -52.86
CA MET A 2 62.97 -30.89 -54.05
C MET A 2 61.59 -31.54 -53.78
N ILE A 3 60.62 -31.16 -54.64
CA ILE A 3 59.33 -31.81 -55.01
C ILE A 3 58.09 -31.11 -54.39
N LYS A 4 57.40 -30.19 -55.11
CA LYS A 4 56.31 -30.37 -56.12
C LYS A 4 54.99 -30.86 -55.47
N ARG A 5 53.93 -30.03 -55.41
CA ARG A 5 52.90 -29.66 -56.43
C ARG A 5 51.62 -30.53 -56.32
N LEU A 6 50.50 -29.91 -56.74
CA LEU A 6 49.15 -30.43 -57.12
C LEU A 6 48.08 -30.20 -56.02
N THR A 7 47.14 -29.25 -56.11
CA THR A 7 46.00 -28.96 -57.04
C THR A 7 44.83 -29.95 -57.02
N SER A 8 43.68 -29.43 -56.54
CA SER A 8 42.27 -29.69 -56.96
C SER A 8 41.59 -31.03 -56.57
N PRO A 9 40.24 -31.18 -56.68
CA PRO A 9 39.12 -30.22 -56.83
C PRO A 9 37.90 -30.46 -55.88
N LEU A 10 36.87 -29.62 -56.10
CA LEU A 10 35.46 -29.66 -55.70
C LEU A 10 34.85 -31.02 -55.28
N ALA A 11 34.01 -30.98 -54.24
CA ALA A 11 32.64 -31.50 -54.29
C ALA A 11 31.76 -30.75 -53.27
N ALA A 12 30.84 -29.92 -53.78
CA ALA A 12 29.71 -29.41 -53.01
C ALA A 12 28.60 -30.46 -53.05
N VAL A 13 28.07 -30.84 -51.88
CA VAL A 13 26.76 -31.48 -51.76
C VAL A 13 26.00 -30.78 -50.64
N MET A 14 24.79 -30.35 -50.98
CA MET A 14 23.83 -29.64 -50.16
C MET A 14 23.27 -30.48 -49.00
N SER A 15 22.86 -29.75 -47.97
CA SER A 15 21.68 -29.95 -47.11
C SER A 15 21.60 -31.20 -46.22
N ALA A 16 21.59 -30.96 -44.91
CA ALA A 16 20.36 -31.06 -44.12
C ALA A 16 20.56 -30.43 -42.74
N THR A 17 19.68 -29.48 -42.44
CA THR A 17 19.48 -28.81 -41.16
C THR A 17 19.11 -29.83 -40.07
N ILE A 18 19.88 -29.90 -38.99
CA ILE A 18 19.37 -30.31 -37.67
C ILE A 18 19.95 -29.29 -36.69
N LEU A 19 19.13 -28.28 -36.34
CA LEU A 19 19.43 -27.40 -35.23
C LEU A 19 19.45 -28.24 -33.94
N ALA A 20 20.55 -28.11 -33.20
CA ALA A 20 20.66 -28.56 -31.84
C ALA A 20 19.61 -27.81 -30.98
N GLY A 21 18.55 -28.51 -30.60
CA GLY A 21 17.66 -28.09 -29.52
C GLY A 21 18.32 -28.38 -28.19
N CYS A 22 18.79 -27.34 -27.50
CA CYS A 22 19.24 -27.41 -26.13
C CYS A 22 18.10 -27.88 -25.21
N ALA A 23 18.43 -28.75 -24.27
CA ALA A 23 17.56 -29.18 -23.20
C ALA A 23 17.11 -27.98 -22.34
N ASN A 24 15.81 -27.90 -22.09
CA ASN A 24 15.23 -27.52 -20.80
C ASN A 24 13.73 -27.79 -20.85
N PHE A 25 13.31 -28.94 -20.31
CA PHE A 25 11.93 -29.14 -19.91
C PHE A 25 11.78 -28.65 -18.47
N PRO A 26 10.90 -27.67 -18.20
CA PRO A 26 10.05 -27.72 -17.04
C PRO A 26 8.69 -28.28 -17.47
N THR A 27 8.26 -29.28 -16.72
CA THR A 27 6.99 -30.01 -16.80
C THR A 27 5.81 -29.04 -16.86
N ALA A 28 5.15 -28.96 -18.01
CA ALA A 28 3.78 -28.48 -18.06
C ALA A 28 2.92 -29.57 -17.40
N ILE A 29 2.28 -29.26 -16.28
CA ILE A 29 1.39 -30.23 -15.67
C ILE A 29 0.06 -30.22 -16.43
N GLN A 30 -0.32 -31.41 -16.87
CA GLN A 30 -1.48 -31.73 -17.68
C GLN A 30 -2.56 -32.24 -16.71
N HIS A 31 -3.71 -31.55 -16.68
CA HIS A 31 -4.65 -31.39 -15.55
C HIS A 31 -4.12 -30.42 -14.49
N GLY A 32 -5.01 -29.70 -13.78
CA GLY A 32 -4.70 -29.03 -12.53
C GLY A 32 -3.64 -29.86 -11.79
N GLY A 33 -2.49 -29.23 -11.55
CA GLY A 33 -1.22 -29.82 -11.13
C GLY A 33 -1.26 -31.23 -10.52
N ASN A 34 -0.85 -32.26 -11.27
CA ASN A 34 -0.42 -33.57 -10.79
C ASN A 34 0.50 -33.48 -9.54
N PRO A 35 0.17 -34.19 -8.44
CA PRO A 35 0.71 -34.01 -7.11
C PRO A 35 1.70 -35.12 -6.73
N PHE A 36 3.00 -34.93 -6.95
CA PHE A 36 4.02 -35.85 -6.40
C PHE A 36 5.33 -35.20 -5.98
N THR A 37 5.35 -33.88 -5.76
CA THR A 37 6.59 -33.22 -5.30
C THR A 37 6.40 -32.23 -4.15
N GLN A 38 5.18 -31.99 -3.67
CA GLN A 38 4.92 -31.20 -2.47
C GLN A 38 3.80 -31.87 -1.65
N PRO A 39 3.91 -31.93 -0.31
CA PRO A 39 2.83 -32.42 0.53
C PRO A 39 1.60 -31.51 0.38
N PHE A 40 0.40 -32.09 0.53
CA PHE A 40 -0.83 -31.33 0.74
C PHE A 40 -0.64 -30.43 1.96
N THR A 41 -0.91 -29.14 1.80
CA THR A 41 -0.64 -28.14 2.84
C THR A 41 -1.91 -27.73 3.59
N TYR A 42 -3.00 -28.48 3.46
CA TYR A 42 -4.28 -28.15 4.11
C TYR A 42 -4.12 -28.03 5.63
N GLU A 43 -3.59 -29.05 6.31
CA GLU A 43 -3.44 -29.04 7.76
C GLU A 43 -2.46 -27.96 8.24
N GLU A 44 -1.41 -27.69 7.46
CA GLU A 44 -0.47 -26.62 7.72
C GLU A 44 -1.16 -25.25 7.63
N ALA A 45 -1.92 -25.02 6.56
CA ALA A 45 -2.68 -23.80 6.37
C ALA A 45 -3.74 -23.60 7.47
N GLN A 46 -4.47 -24.65 7.87
CA GLN A 46 -5.43 -24.59 8.99
C GLN A 46 -4.75 -24.35 10.35
N GLY A 47 -3.47 -24.66 10.48
CA GLY A 47 -2.66 -24.39 11.67
C GLY A 47 -2.20 -22.93 11.81
N LEU A 48 -2.30 -22.12 10.76
CA LEU A 48 -1.88 -20.71 10.79
C LEU A 48 -2.72 -19.89 11.78
N GLN A 49 -2.06 -19.19 12.70
CA GLN A 49 -2.74 -18.29 13.63
C GLN A 49 -3.01 -16.93 12.98
N ALA A 50 -4.22 -16.77 12.45
CA ALA A 50 -4.67 -15.53 11.81
C ALA A 50 -5.66 -14.73 12.68
N SER A 51 -5.35 -14.49 13.95
CA SER A 51 -6.28 -13.86 14.91
C SER A 51 -6.39 -12.33 14.79
N GLY A 52 -5.56 -11.68 13.97
CA GLY A 52 -5.59 -10.23 13.77
C GLY A 52 -6.80 -9.74 12.96
N THR A 53 -7.02 -8.43 12.99
CA THR A 53 -7.97 -7.71 12.14
C THR A 53 -7.29 -7.00 10.97
N ASP A 54 -5.97 -7.16 10.82
CA ASP A 54 -5.24 -6.67 9.66
C ASP A 54 -5.58 -7.48 8.40
N PHE A 55 -5.27 -6.90 7.24
CA PHE A 55 -5.62 -7.50 5.95
C PHE A 55 -5.03 -8.90 5.75
N LYS A 56 -3.79 -9.16 6.19
CA LYS A 56 -3.17 -10.49 6.01
C LYS A 56 -3.90 -11.52 6.85
N SER A 57 -4.18 -11.21 8.12
CA SER A 57 -4.94 -12.10 9.01
C SER A 57 -6.35 -12.37 8.46
N ALA A 58 -7.04 -11.34 7.96
CA ALA A 58 -8.36 -11.50 7.36
C ALA A 58 -8.30 -12.36 6.09
N LEU A 59 -7.31 -12.13 5.22
CA LEU A 59 -7.18 -12.83 3.95
C LEU A 59 -6.77 -14.31 4.14
N ILE A 60 -5.92 -14.61 5.13
CA ILE A 60 -5.60 -16.00 5.51
C ILE A 60 -6.86 -16.75 5.91
N LYS A 61 -7.75 -16.14 6.70
CA LYS A 61 -9.02 -16.77 7.12
C LYS A 61 -9.93 -17.07 5.94
N GLU A 62 -10.02 -16.15 4.98
CA GLU A 62 -10.83 -16.39 3.77
C GLU A 62 -10.29 -17.56 2.95
N TYR A 63 -8.97 -17.66 2.76
CA TYR A 63 -8.39 -18.81 2.05
C TYR A 63 -8.44 -20.12 2.84
N GLN A 64 -8.34 -20.10 4.17
CA GLN A 64 -8.60 -21.29 5.00
C GLN A 64 -10.04 -21.80 4.81
N ALA A 65 -11.00 -20.89 4.66
CA ALA A 65 -12.40 -21.23 4.41
C ALA A 65 -12.60 -21.81 3.01
N LEU A 66 -12.01 -21.20 1.97
CA LEU A 66 -12.03 -21.74 0.60
C LEU A 66 -11.36 -23.12 0.54
N ALA A 67 -10.18 -23.28 1.14
CA ALA A 67 -9.51 -24.58 1.20
C ALA A 67 -10.36 -25.67 1.88
N THR A 68 -11.13 -25.31 2.90
CA THR A 68 -12.06 -26.23 3.57
C THR A 68 -13.28 -26.55 2.71
N LYS A 69 -13.82 -25.57 2.00
CA LYS A 69 -14.93 -25.76 1.05
C LYS A 69 -14.52 -26.77 -0.02
N GLU A 70 -13.42 -26.54 -0.71
CA GLU A 70 -12.93 -27.44 -1.78
C GLU A 70 -12.64 -28.84 -1.25
N GLY A 71 -11.76 -28.96 -0.25
CA GLY A 71 -11.26 -30.26 0.19
C GLY A 71 -12.25 -31.06 1.03
N VAL A 72 -12.95 -30.41 1.96
CA VAL A 72 -13.81 -31.12 2.93
C VAL A 72 -15.24 -31.24 2.46
N VAL A 73 -15.79 -30.19 1.82
CA VAL A 73 -17.19 -30.20 1.38
C VAL A 73 -17.31 -30.87 0.02
N TRP A 74 -16.39 -30.59 -0.90
CA TRP A 74 -16.48 -31.08 -2.27
C TRP A 74 -15.50 -32.20 -2.61
N SER A 75 -14.60 -32.54 -1.68
CA SER A 75 -13.56 -33.56 -1.89
C SER A 75 -12.60 -33.21 -3.03
N ASP A 76 -12.49 -31.92 -3.37
CA ASP A 76 -11.46 -31.42 -4.28
C ASP A 76 -10.23 -30.96 -3.49
N TRP A 77 -9.30 -31.89 -3.35
CA TRP A 77 -8.05 -31.64 -2.63
C TRP A 77 -7.04 -30.86 -3.47
N PHE A 78 -7.23 -30.74 -4.78
CA PHE A 78 -6.33 -29.98 -5.63
C PHE A 78 -6.55 -28.47 -5.42
N ASP A 79 -7.79 -28.01 -5.50
CA ASP A 79 -8.14 -26.60 -5.28
C ASP A 79 -8.07 -26.22 -3.80
N SER A 80 -8.32 -27.20 -2.92
CA SER A 80 -8.00 -27.06 -1.50
C SER A 80 -6.52 -26.71 -1.26
N ASP A 81 -5.60 -27.43 -1.93
CA ASP A 81 -4.16 -27.19 -1.80
C ASP A 81 -3.76 -25.84 -2.40
N PHE A 82 -4.40 -25.42 -3.50
CA PHE A 82 -4.19 -24.09 -4.09
C PHE A 82 -4.47 -22.97 -3.07
N PHE A 83 -5.65 -22.96 -2.46
CA PHE A 83 -6.00 -21.95 -1.45
C PHE A 83 -5.15 -22.08 -0.18
N ALA A 84 -4.83 -23.30 0.25
CA ALA A 84 -3.96 -23.55 1.41
C ALA A 84 -2.55 -22.95 1.20
N ARG A 85 -1.93 -23.18 0.03
CA ARG A 85 -0.62 -22.59 -0.30
C ARG A 85 -0.66 -21.07 -0.33
N LYS A 86 -1.78 -20.50 -0.79
CA LYS A 86 -1.95 -19.05 -0.82
C LYS A 86 -1.99 -18.45 0.59
N ALA A 87 -2.71 -19.09 1.51
CA ALA A 87 -2.72 -18.71 2.92
C ALA A 87 -1.31 -18.75 3.53
N ILE A 88 -0.56 -19.82 3.30
CA ILE A 88 0.83 -19.96 3.78
C ILE A 88 1.72 -18.85 3.21
N LYS A 89 1.67 -18.63 1.89
CA LYS A 89 2.45 -17.58 1.23
C LYS A 89 2.17 -16.19 1.80
N ILE A 90 0.92 -15.89 2.16
CA ILE A 90 0.57 -14.60 2.79
C ILE A 90 1.15 -14.48 4.20
N SER A 91 1.19 -15.58 4.95
CA SER A 91 1.76 -15.60 6.30
C SER A 91 3.27 -15.35 6.31
N GLU A 92 3.97 -15.75 5.24
CA GLU A 92 5.42 -15.63 5.10
C GLU A 92 5.87 -14.35 4.37
N ALA A 93 4.99 -13.75 3.57
CA ALA A 93 5.37 -12.62 2.72
C ALA A 93 5.65 -11.35 3.53
N ASP A 94 6.70 -10.61 3.17
CA ASP A 94 6.94 -9.25 3.69
C ASP A 94 5.96 -8.20 3.11
N GLY A 95 5.27 -8.53 2.01
CA GLY A 95 4.36 -7.64 1.27
C GLY A 95 2.92 -8.14 1.17
N ILE A 96 2.09 -7.38 0.42
CA ILE A 96 0.72 -7.77 0.08
C ILE A 96 0.75 -8.70 -1.12
N ILE A 97 0.12 -9.87 -0.99
CA ILE A 97 -0.15 -10.77 -2.12
C ILE A 97 -1.49 -10.37 -2.71
N GLY A 98 -1.49 -9.90 -3.96
CA GLY A 98 -2.69 -9.45 -4.65
C GLY A 98 -3.59 -10.58 -5.18
N PRO A 99 -4.73 -10.24 -5.80
CA PRO A 99 -5.63 -11.19 -6.45
C PRO A 99 -4.93 -11.96 -7.57
N GLU A 100 -5.45 -13.15 -7.88
CA GLU A 100 -5.03 -14.00 -8.99
C GLU A 100 -4.92 -13.21 -10.29
N ASP A 101 -3.96 -13.58 -11.11
CA ASP A 101 -3.84 -13.09 -12.48
C ASP A 101 -4.46 -14.11 -13.43
N PRO A 102 -5.63 -13.82 -14.03
CA PRO A 102 -6.33 -14.72 -14.95
C PRO A 102 -5.47 -15.19 -16.13
N ALA A 103 -4.40 -14.46 -16.48
CA ALA A 103 -3.47 -14.87 -17.52
C ALA A 103 -2.67 -16.14 -17.16
N ASN A 104 -2.66 -16.54 -15.89
CA ASN A 104 -2.06 -17.80 -15.44
C ASN A 104 -3.03 -18.99 -15.53
N TRP A 105 -4.28 -18.75 -15.91
CA TRP A 105 -5.39 -19.72 -15.97
C TRP A 105 -5.85 -19.95 -17.41
N ARG A 106 -6.68 -20.97 -17.64
CA ARG A 106 -7.12 -21.38 -18.99
C ARG A 106 -8.50 -20.85 -19.32
N PHE A 107 -8.53 -19.66 -19.90
CA PHE A 107 -9.76 -18.99 -20.31
C PHE A 107 -9.82 -18.67 -21.80
N THR A 108 -11.04 -18.46 -22.29
CA THR A 108 -11.31 -17.81 -23.56
C THR A 108 -10.92 -16.33 -23.52
N THR A 109 -10.76 -15.72 -24.70
CA THR A 109 -10.47 -14.29 -24.81
C THR A 109 -11.54 -13.39 -24.19
N GLU A 110 -12.80 -13.83 -24.22
CA GLU A 110 -13.93 -13.09 -23.66
C GLU A 110 -13.87 -13.09 -22.13
N GLU A 111 -13.67 -14.26 -21.52
CA GLU A 111 -13.48 -14.41 -20.07
C GLU A 111 -12.27 -13.62 -19.58
N LEU A 112 -11.13 -13.69 -20.28
CA LEU A 112 -9.94 -12.89 -19.93
C LEU A 112 -10.22 -11.39 -19.93
N THR A 113 -11.04 -10.90 -20.85
CA THR A 113 -11.42 -9.48 -20.90
C THR A 113 -12.27 -9.12 -19.69
N GLN A 114 -13.27 -9.95 -19.37
CA GLN A 114 -14.13 -9.76 -18.20
C GLN A 114 -13.35 -9.78 -16.88
N PHE A 115 -12.41 -10.73 -16.73
CA PHE A 115 -11.58 -10.79 -15.54
C PHE A 115 -10.59 -9.64 -15.44
N ALA A 116 -10.02 -9.17 -16.56
CA ALA A 116 -9.12 -8.02 -16.55
C ALA A 116 -9.81 -6.75 -16.04
N GLU A 117 -11.04 -6.48 -16.51
CA GLU A 117 -11.85 -5.34 -16.03
C GLU A 117 -12.18 -5.47 -14.54
N SER A 118 -12.64 -6.65 -14.12
CA SER A 118 -13.01 -6.93 -12.73
C SER A 118 -11.81 -6.82 -11.78
N ARG A 119 -10.67 -7.37 -12.19
CA ARG A 119 -9.42 -7.32 -11.45
C ARG A 119 -8.89 -5.90 -11.33
N GLN A 120 -9.01 -5.09 -12.37
CA GLN A 120 -8.61 -3.69 -12.32
C GLN A 120 -9.44 -2.91 -11.29
N GLN A 121 -10.77 -3.12 -11.25
CA GLN A 121 -11.64 -2.50 -10.26
C GLN A 121 -11.30 -2.94 -8.84
N LEU A 122 -11.02 -4.24 -8.65
CA LEU A 122 -10.58 -4.77 -7.37
C LEU A 122 -9.25 -4.15 -6.94
N LEU A 123 -8.24 -4.10 -7.81
CA LEU A 123 -6.93 -3.51 -7.48
C LEU A 123 -7.04 -2.03 -7.08
N ALA A 124 -7.90 -1.26 -7.75
CA ALA A 124 -8.18 0.12 -7.35
C ALA A 124 -8.78 0.19 -5.94
N ALA A 125 -9.80 -0.62 -5.66
CA ALA A 125 -10.44 -0.67 -4.35
C ALA A 125 -9.50 -1.19 -3.24
N LEU A 126 -8.61 -2.14 -3.53
CA LEU A 126 -7.59 -2.61 -2.59
C LEU A 126 -6.57 -1.52 -2.29
N ASN A 127 -6.09 -0.79 -3.30
CA ASN A 127 -5.14 0.29 -3.12
C ASN A 127 -5.68 1.40 -2.20
N GLU A 128 -6.98 1.68 -2.27
CA GLU A 128 -7.63 2.70 -1.44
C GLU A 128 -8.08 2.16 -0.08
N GLY A 129 -8.57 0.92 -0.02
CA GLY A 129 -9.31 0.40 1.13
C GLY A 129 -8.53 -0.53 2.06
N VAL A 130 -7.42 -1.13 1.63
CA VAL A 130 -6.76 -2.21 2.41
C VAL A 130 -6.28 -1.78 3.80
N GLY A 131 -5.95 -0.50 3.97
CA GLY A 131 -5.50 0.06 5.24
C GLY A 131 -6.62 0.33 6.24
N ASP A 132 -7.76 0.82 5.75
CA ASP A 132 -8.88 1.25 6.61
C ASP A 132 -9.97 0.17 6.75
N PHE A 133 -10.14 -0.66 5.73
CA PHE A 133 -11.17 -1.69 5.59
C PHE A 133 -10.55 -3.06 5.26
N PRO A 134 -9.62 -3.57 6.11
CA PRO A 134 -8.87 -4.78 5.83
C PRO A 134 -9.73 -6.04 5.68
N MET A 135 -10.87 -6.11 6.37
CA MET A 135 -11.76 -7.28 6.31
C MET A 135 -12.57 -7.32 5.02
N GLU A 136 -13.14 -6.19 4.63
CA GLU A 136 -13.89 -6.02 3.39
C GLU A 136 -12.96 -6.21 2.17
N ALA A 137 -11.74 -5.66 2.26
CA ALA A 137 -10.70 -5.85 1.24
C ALA A 137 -10.33 -7.33 1.08
N ALA A 138 -10.10 -8.04 2.19
CA ALA A 138 -9.77 -9.46 2.16
C ALA A 138 -10.89 -10.29 1.55
N LYS A 139 -12.15 -10.00 1.92
CA LYS A 139 -13.32 -10.68 1.35
C LYS A 139 -13.43 -10.45 -0.15
N ALA A 140 -13.27 -9.22 -0.61
CA ALA A 140 -13.34 -8.89 -2.03
C ALA A 140 -12.26 -9.62 -2.85
N GLN A 141 -11.02 -9.69 -2.32
CA GLN A 141 -9.95 -10.41 -2.98
C GLN A 141 -10.21 -11.92 -3.03
N ALA A 142 -10.55 -12.54 -1.89
CA ALA A 142 -10.78 -13.98 -1.85
C ALA A 142 -11.98 -14.41 -2.71
N SER A 143 -13.05 -13.62 -2.74
CA SER A 143 -14.20 -13.91 -3.62
C SER A 143 -13.87 -13.78 -5.12
N PHE A 144 -12.99 -12.85 -5.51
CA PHE A 144 -12.50 -12.78 -6.88
C PHE A 144 -11.70 -14.04 -7.24
N ASP A 145 -10.84 -14.47 -6.32
CA ASP A 145 -10.00 -15.64 -6.54
C ASP A 145 -10.80 -16.95 -6.57
N CYS A 146 -11.89 -17.04 -5.79
CA CYS A 146 -12.87 -18.13 -5.95
C CYS A 146 -13.49 -18.11 -7.34
N TRP A 147 -13.94 -16.94 -7.83
CA TRP A 147 -14.57 -16.89 -9.16
C TRP A 147 -13.60 -17.27 -10.29
N VAL A 148 -12.34 -16.83 -10.22
CA VAL A 148 -11.31 -17.25 -11.17
C VAL A 148 -11.13 -18.77 -11.15
N GLU A 149 -11.03 -19.38 -9.98
CA GLU A 149 -10.82 -20.82 -9.86
C GLU A 149 -12.02 -21.64 -10.38
N GLU A 150 -13.23 -21.36 -9.90
CA GLU A 150 -14.46 -22.07 -10.31
C GLU A 150 -14.76 -21.92 -11.82
N GLU A 151 -14.49 -20.75 -12.41
CA GLU A 151 -14.70 -20.53 -13.85
C GLU A 151 -13.71 -21.36 -14.69
N GLU A 152 -12.50 -21.66 -14.17
CA GLU A 152 -11.53 -22.50 -14.89
C GLU A 152 -11.96 -23.96 -14.90
N GLU A 153 -12.64 -24.41 -13.85
CA GLU A 153 -13.23 -25.74 -13.84
C GLU A 153 -14.22 -25.88 -15.00
N GLY A 154 -15.15 -24.92 -15.15
CA GLY A 154 -16.13 -24.91 -16.23
C GLY A 154 -17.23 -25.98 -16.10
N TRP A 155 -17.38 -26.56 -14.91
CA TRP A 155 -18.48 -27.47 -14.53
C TRP A 155 -19.04 -26.96 -13.18
N GLN A 156 -20.36 -27.05 -12.96
CA GLN A 156 -21.07 -26.42 -11.82
C GLN A 156 -21.36 -24.91 -11.97
N ASN A 157 -22.08 -24.54 -13.03
CA ASN A 157 -22.51 -23.15 -13.31
C ASN A 157 -23.13 -22.40 -12.12
N ASP A 158 -23.78 -23.11 -11.19
CA ASP A 158 -24.36 -22.52 -9.98
C ASP A 158 -23.29 -22.05 -8.98
N GLU A 159 -22.16 -22.75 -8.85
CA GLU A 159 -21.03 -22.36 -7.96
C GLU A 159 -20.21 -21.23 -8.58
N ILE A 160 -19.95 -21.29 -9.89
CA ILE A 160 -19.39 -20.17 -10.67
C ILE A 160 -20.22 -18.90 -10.45
N ALA A 161 -21.54 -19.00 -10.61
CA ALA A 161 -22.44 -17.87 -10.38
C ALA A 161 -22.39 -17.37 -8.94
N LYS A 162 -22.33 -18.27 -7.94
CA LYS A 162 -22.21 -17.89 -6.53
C LYS A 162 -20.91 -17.14 -6.25
N CYS A 163 -19.75 -17.63 -6.71
CA CYS A 163 -18.49 -16.94 -6.45
C CYS A 163 -18.41 -15.60 -7.19
N LYS A 164 -18.96 -15.52 -8.41
CA LYS A 164 -19.13 -14.25 -9.13
C LYS A 164 -20.03 -13.25 -8.39
N ASP A 165 -21.18 -13.69 -7.89
CA ASP A 165 -22.11 -12.86 -7.13
C ASP A 165 -21.51 -12.41 -5.80
N GLN A 166 -20.78 -13.31 -5.12
CA GLN A 166 -20.05 -12.99 -3.89
C GLN A 166 -18.95 -11.96 -4.14
N PHE A 167 -18.22 -12.06 -5.25
CA PHE A 167 -17.23 -11.06 -5.66
C PHE A 167 -17.90 -9.71 -5.91
N ALA A 168 -18.96 -9.67 -6.73
CA ALA A 168 -19.68 -8.43 -7.03
C ALA A 168 -20.23 -7.77 -5.76
N ALA A 169 -20.78 -8.56 -4.84
CA ALA A 169 -21.27 -8.07 -3.55
C ALA A 169 -20.13 -7.55 -2.66
N ALA A 170 -19.04 -8.30 -2.53
CA ALA A 170 -17.90 -7.92 -1.69
C ALA A 170 -17.20 -6.66 -2.22
N LEU A 171 -17.01 -6.55 -3.53
CA LEU A 171 -16.45 -5.37 -4.17
C LEU A 171 -17.35 -4.14 -3.95
N LYS A 172 -18.67 -4.31 -4.10
CA LYS A 172 -19.63 -3.23 -3.84
C LYS A 172 -19.61 -2.78 -2.38
N VAL A 173 -19.51 -3.71 -1.43
CA VAL A 173 -19.37 -3.39 0.00
C VAL A 173 -18.09 -2.61 0.23
N LEU A 174 -16.96 -3.07 -0.28
CA LEU A 174 -15.67 -2.40 -0.15
C LEU A 174 -15.70 -0.97 -0.72
N GLN A 175 -16.21 -0.81 -1.95
CA GLN A 175 -16.37 0.50 -2.57
C GLN A 175 -17.35 1.40 -1.79
N GLY A 176 -18.42 0.82 -1.23
CA GLY A 176 -19.38 1.51 -0.38
C GLY A 176 -18.73 2.05 0.89
N VAL A 177 -17.99 1.22 1.63
CA VAL A 177 -17.30 1.67 2.86
C VAL A 177 -16.16 2.64 2.57
N ILE A 178 -15.49 2.54 1.41
CA ILE A 178 -14.51 3.54 0.95
C ILE A 178 -15.20 4.88 0.67
N ALA A 179 -16.35 4.86 0.00
CA ALA A 179 -17.10 6.08 -0.32
C ALA A 179 -17.80 6.70 0.89
N GLU A 180 -18.24 5.87 1.84
CA GLU A 180 -18.84 6.29 3.11
C GLU A 180 -17.80 6.65 4.16
N LYS A 181 -16.54 6.22 3.99
CA LYS A 181 -15.41 6.72 4.77
C LYS A 181 -15.56 8.24 4.74
N PRO A 182 -15.75 8.90 5.90
CA PRO A 182 -15.71 10.34 5.92
C PRO A 182 -14.37 10.70 5.27
N THR A 183 -14.40 11.32 4.09
CA THR A 183 -13.24 12.03 3.57
C THR A 183 -12.84 12.87 4.75
N ALA A 184 -11.71 12.54 5.40
CA ALA A 184 -11.33 13.09 6.69
C ALA A 184 -11.80 14.53 6.67
N GLU A 185 -12.87 14.82 7.42
CA GLU A 185 -13.51 16.13 7.40
C GLU A 185 -12.34 17.09 7.55
N LEU A 186 -12.14 18.04 6.62
CA LEU A 186 -11.00 18.97 6.68
C LEU A 186 -10.99 19.47 8.10
N ASP A 187 -10.11 18.89 8.92
CA ASP A 187 -10.09 19.19 10.32
C ASP A 187 -9.37 20.52 10.32
N MET A 188 -10.15 21.57 10.18
CA MET A 188 -9.67 22.93 10.26
C MET A 188 -9.02 23.14 11.65
N ALA A 189 -9.22 22.24 12.63
CA ALA A 189 -8.45 22.22 13.87
C ALA A 189 -7.13 21.41 13.80
N LYS A 190 -6.60 21.09 12.61
CA LYS A 190 -5.27 20.48 12.47
C LYS A 190 -4.18 21.49 12.85
N LEU A 191 -3.63 21.31 14.05
CA LEU A 191 -2.52 22.10 14.56
C LEU A 191 -1.18 21.52 14.10
N TYR A 192 -0.38 22.33 13.40
CA TYR A 192 1.02 22.00 13.13
C TYR A 192 1.91 22.71 14.15
N THR A 193 2.95 22.03 14.63
CA THR A 193 3.88 22.61 15.61
C THR A 193 5.33 22.51 15.12
N VAL A 194 6.01 23.66 15.06
CA VAL A 194 7.44 23.75 14.73
C VAL A 194 8.23 24.07 15.99
N PHE A 195 9.16 23.22 16.38
CA PHE A 195 10.03 23.43 17.55
C PHE A 195 11.33 24.14 17.18
N PHE A 196 11.87 24.89 18.14
CA PHE A 196 13.07 25.70 17.98
C PHE A 196 14.12 25.40 19.05
N ASP A 197 15.38 25.59 18.69
CA ASP A 197 16.49 25.55 19.64
C ASP A 197 16.44 26.74 20.61
N PHE A 198 17.20 26.60 21.70
CA PHE A 198 17.32 27.66 22.70
C PHE A 198 17.85 28.93 22.05
N ASP A 199 17.23 30.06 22.38
CA ASP A 199 17.59 31.40 21.90
C ASP A 199 17.65 31.57 20.36
N SER A 200 16.96 30.70 19.62
CA SER A 200 16.99 30.69 18.15
C SER A 200 15.60 30.90 17.53
N ALA A 201 15.60 31.54 16.35
CA ALA A 201 14.47 31.61 15.42
C ALA A 201 14.76 30.89 14.09
N GLU A 202 15.85 30.14 14.01
CA GLU A 202 16.19 29.33 12.85
C GLU A 202 15.30 28.08 12.79
N ILE A 203 14.75 27.79 11.61
CA ILE A 203 13.94 26.59 11.39
C ILE A 203 14.88 25.39 11.22
N THR A 204 14.76 24.44 12.15
CA THR A 204 15.51 23.17 12.14
C THR A 204 15.13 22.31 10.93
N SER A 205 15.94 21.30 10.61
CA SER A 205 15.61 20.33 9.55
C SER A 205 14.27 19.64 9.78
N VAL A 206 13.97 19.25 11.03
CA VAL A 206 12.68 18.67 11.43
C VAL A 206 11.53 19.66 11.23
N GLY A 207 11.74 20.92 11.60
CA GLY A 207 10.75 21.98 11.37
C GLY A 207 10.42 22.16 9.88
N ARG A 208 11.39 22.03 8.98
CA ARG A 208 11.15 22.09 7.53
C ARG A 208 10.28 20.94 7.03
N LEU A 209 10.45 19.73 7.56
CA LEU A 209 9.60 18.59 7.21
C LEU A 209 8.13 18.83 7.61
N VAL A 210 7.90 19.40 8.81
CA VAL A 210 6.56 19.76 9.28
C VAL A 210 5.92 20.81 8.35
N LEU A 211 6.68 21.82 7.95
CA LEU A 211 6.19 22.86 7.04
C LEU A 211 5.99 22.37 5.61
N GLN A 212 6.76 21.39 5.16
CA GLN A 212 6.51 20.73 3.88
C GLN A 212 5.19 19.98 3.88
N ALA A 213 4.91 19.20 4.93
CA ALA A 213 3.63 18.52 5.09
C ALA A 213 2.46 19.51 5.18
N LEU A 214 2.60 20.64 5.90
CA LEU A 214 1.59 21.70 5.92
C LEU A 214 1.27 22.23 4.51
N VAL A 215 2.29 22.50 3.70
CA VAL A 215 2.10 23.04 2.34
C VAL A 215 1.55 21.99 1.38
N GLU A 216 1.94 20.72 1.53
CA GLU A 216 1.39 19.61 0.76
C GLU A 216 -0.11 19.43 1.05
N ASP A 217 -0.48 19.44 2.33
CA ASP A 217 -1.86 19.24 2.78
C ASP A 217 -2.76 20.45 2.43
N TRP A 218 -2.26 21.69 2.56
CA TRP A 218 -3.12 22.90 2.58
C TRP A 218 -2.70 24.01 1.61
N GLY A 219 -1.53 23.94 0.99
CA GLY A 219 -0.95 25.07 0.25
C GLY A 219 -1.80 25.53 -0.94
N LYS A 220 -2.57 24.61 -1.53
CA LYS A 220 -3.47 24.87 -2.66
C LYS A 220 -4.92 25.15 -2.23
N GLU A 221 -5.25 24.87 -0.98
CA GLU A 221 -6.62 24.95 -0.46
C GLU A 221 -7.04 26.39 -0.16
N ALA A 222 -8.35 26.62 -0.11
CA ALA A 222 -8.96 27.92 0.17
C ALA A 222 -9.00 28.24 1.68
N VAL A 223 -7.86 28.08 2.37
CA VAL A 223 -7.71 28.25 3.82
C VAL A 223 -6.75 29.38 4.18
N THR A 224 -6.78 29.80 5.45
CA THR A 224 -5.83 30.75 6.04
C THR A 224 -5.06 30.10 7.20
N PHE A 225 -3.95 30.71 7.61
CA PHE A 225 -3.06 30.19 8.64
C PHE A 225 -2.79 31.26 9.71
N GLU A 226 -2.97 30.88 10.97
CA GLU A 226 -2.58 31.69 12.13
C GLU A 226 -1.30 31.11 12.75
N LEU A 227 -0.22 31.87 12.72
CA LEU A 227 1.10 31.44 13.19
C LEU A 227 1.43 32.11 14.53
N THR A 228 1.33 31.35 15.62
CA THR A 228 1.58 31.85 16.97
C THR A 228 2.90 31.32 17.51
N GLY A 229 3.86 32.22 17.74
CA GLY A 229 5.14 31.91 18.35
C GLY A 229 5.10 31.93 19.87
N HIS A 230 5.86 31.01 20.49
CA HIS A 230 6.03 30.86 21.93
C HIS A 230 7.53 30.75 22.30
N THR A 231 7.85 31.05 23.56
CA THR A 231 9.15 30.77 24.18
C THR A 231 9.00 29.90 25.42
N ASP A 232 10.13 29.37 25.91
CA ASP A 232 10.20 28.96 27.31
C ASP A 232 10.32 30.20 28.22
N SER A 233 10.32 29.97 29.52
CA SER A 233 10.37 31.01 30.56
C SER A 233 11.78 31.54 30.81
N ALA A 234 12.78 31.16 30.02
CA ALA A 234 14.15 31.60 30.22
C ALA A 234 14.41 32.93 29.50
N GLY A 235 14.55 34.02 30.27
CA GLY A 235 14.85 35.35 29.73
C GLY A 235 13.90 36.41 30.27
N SER A 236 13.98 37.64 29.75
CA SER A 236 13.00 38.67 30.12
C SER A 236 11.75 38.55 29.26
N LYS A 237 10.58 38.88 29.81
CA LYS A 237 9.30 38.91 29.07
C LYS A 237 9.38 39.64 27.74
N SER A 238 9.93 40.87 27.74
CA SER A 238 10.07 41.67 26.52
C SER A 238 11.00 41.03 25.49
N TYR A 239 12.02 40.29 25.94
CA TYR A 239 12.87 39.53 25.04
C TYR A 239 12.10 38.36 24.42
N ASN A 240 11.39 37.60 25.26
CA ASN A 240 10.60 36.44 24.88
C ASN A 240 9.47 36.79 23.90
N GLU A 241 8.77 37.90 24.11
CA GLU A 241 7.78 38.44 23.16
C GLU A 241 8.42 38.67 21.78
N LYS A 242 9.55 39.38 21.71
CA LYS A 242 10.23 39.66 20.44
C LYS A 242 10.76 38.39 19.77
N LEU A 243 11.33 37.45 20.54
CA LEU A 243 11.86 36.19 20.00
C LEU A 243 10.72 35.33 19.43
N SER A 244 9.60 35.23 20.15
CA SER A 244 8.44 34.48 19.69
C SER A 244 7.87 35.02 18.38
N LEU A 245 7.78 36.35 18.22
CA LEU A 245 7.34 36.98 16.97
C LEU A 245 8.31 36.70 15.81
N ARG A 246 9.63 36.75 16.06
CA ARG A 246 10.64 36.40 15.05
C ARG A 246 10.49 34.95 14.57
N ARG A 247 10.15 34.00 15.46
CA ARG A 247 9.89 32.61 15.09
C ARG A 247 8.67 32.49 14.17
N ALA A 248 7.56 33.14 14.52
CA ALA A 248 6.36 33.13 13.68
C ALA A 248 6.62 33.76 12.30
N GLN A 249 7.39 34.85 12.24
CA GLN A 249 7.82 35.47 10.98
C GLN A 249 8.73 34.56 10.15
N ALA A 250 9.69 33.86 10.79
CA ALA A 250 10.55 32.91 10.09
C ALA A 250 9.73 31.79 9.42
N VAL A 251 8.75 31.23 10.13
CA VAL A 251 7.83 30.22 9.57
C VAL A 251 7.03 30.81 8.40
N LYS A 252 6.46 32.01 8.56
CA LYS A 252 5.73 32.68 7.47
C LYS A 252 6.60 32.85 6.22
N SER A 253 7.83 33.35 6.36
CA SER A 253 8.74 33.54 5.23
C SER A 253 9.13 32.21 4.57
N PHE A 254 9.32 31.14 5.35
CA PHE A 254 9.62 29.82 4.81
C PHE A 254 8.45 29.26 3.98
N VAL A 255 7.24 29.29 4.53
CA VAL A 255 6.02 28.82 3.85
C VAL A 255 5.71 29.66 2.61
N ALA A 256 5.94 30.98 2.67
CA ALA A 256 5.82 31.86 1.50
C ALA A 256 6.79 31.48 0.37
N GLY A 257 8.02 31.10 0.73
CA GLY A 257 9.00 30.57 -0.22
C GLY A 257 8.58 29.26 -0.90
N MET A 258 7.57 28.58 -0.35
CA MET A 258 6.95 27.37 -0.92
C MET A 258 5.68 27.65 -1.75
N SER A 259 5.53 28.88 -2.26
CA SER A 259 4.40 29.31 -3.11
C SER A 259 3.05 29.45 -2.40
N VAL A 260 3.02 29.58 -1.08
CA VAL A 260 1.81 29.97 -0.33
C VAL A 260 1.77 31.50 -0.20
N ALA A 261 0.66 32.14 -0.60
CA ALA A 261 0.56 33.59 -0.55
C ALA A 261 0.68 34.14 0.88
N GLU A 262 1.49 35.18 1.09
CA GLU A 262 1.66 35.81 2.41
C GLU A 262 0.37 36.39 2.99
N SER A 263 -0.59 36.75 2.14
CA SER A 263 -1.92 37.24 2.54
C SER A 263 -2.77 36.17 3.23
N LYS A 264 -2.46 34.87 3.05
CA LYS A 264 -3.12 33.78 3.77
C LYS A 264 -2.59 33.59 5.20
N MET A 265 -1.56 34.32 5.62
CA MET A 265 -0.84 34.06 6.87
C MET A 265 -0.82 35.27 7.81
N THR A 266 -1.30 35.10 9.04
CA THR A 266 -1.16 36.08 10.13
C THR A 266 -0.14 35.59 11.15
N THR A 267 0.60 36.51 11.79
CA THR A 267 1.63 36.15 12.77
C THR A 267 1.40 36.84 14.11
N ALA A 268 1.59 36.09 15.20
CA ALA A 268 1.56 36.59 16.57
C ALA A 268 2.74 36.03 17.37
N GLY A 269 3.21 36.80 18.35
CA GLY A 269 4.22 36.34 19.32
C GLY A 269 3.71 36.57 20.74
N VAL A 270 3.57 35.50 21.51
CA VAL A 270 3.01 35.55 22.87
C VAL A 270 4.07 35.35 23.96
N GLY A 271 5.34 35.18 23.58
CA GLY A 271 6.44 34.91 24.50
C GLY A 271 6.17 33.69 25.39
N GLU A 272 6.36 33.86 26.68
CA GLU A 272 6.16 32.83 27.72
C GLU A 272 4.75 32.82 28.32
N THR A 273 3.81 33.63 27.82
CA THR A 273 2.47 33.79 28.44
C THR A 273 1.54 32.61 28.19
N SER A 274 1.88 31.72 27.27
CA SER A 274 1.11 30.52 26.91
C SER A 274 2.04 29.30 26.73
N LEU A 275 2.49 28.76 27.86
CA LEU A 275 3.36 27.59 27.92
C LEU A 275 2.59 26.30 27.59
N ALA A 276 3.18 25.42 26.78
CA ALA A 276 2.63 24.07 26.56
C ALA A 276 2.89 23.15 27.76
N VAL A 277 4.06 23.32 28.40
CA VAL A 277 4.43 22.67 29.65
C VAL A 277 4.54 23.77 30.70
N PRO A 278 3.69 23.79 31.73
CA PRO A 278 3.80 24.75 32.82
C PRO A 278 5.18 24.65 33.50
N THR A 279 5.91 25.77 33.56
CA THR A 279 7.22 25.86 34.22
C THR A 279 7.29 27.09 35.12
N ALA A 280 8.22 27.07 36.09
CA ALA A 280 8.57 28.25 36.86
C ALA A 280 9.36 29.25 35.99
N ASP A 281 9.43 30.51 36.43
CA ASP A 281 10.22 31.56 35.76
C ASP A 281 11.70 31.16 35.63
N GLY A 282 12.33 31.53 34.52
CA GLY A 282 13.72 31.23 34.22
C GLY A 282 13.99 29.80 33.72
N VAL A 283 13.00 28.92 33.63
CA VAL A 283 13.18 27.52 33.20
C VAL A 283 13.27 27.41 31.68
N ARG A 284 14.26 26.64 31.20
CA ARG A 284 14.37 26.22 29.80
C ARG A 284 13.58 24.95 29.57
N GLU A 285 12.67 24.98 28.62
CA GLU A 285 11.79 23.84 28.29
C GLU A 285 11.59 23.78 26.77
N ALA A 286 12.06 22.70 26.16
CA ALA A 286 12.06 22.55 24.70
C ALA A 286 10.67 22.57 24.09
N LYS A 287 9.69 21.95 24.76
CA LYS A 287 8.30 21.91 24.28
C LYS A 287 7.64 23.30 24.25
N ASN A 288 8.14 24.26 25.04
CA ASN A 288 7.63 25.61 25.06
C ASN A 288 8.20 26.47 23.92
N ARG A 289 9.37 26.13 23.37
CA ARG A 289 9.99 26.84 22.25
C ARG A 289 9.40 26.37 20.91
N ARG A 290 8.25 26.92 20.55
CA ARG A 290 7.50 26.46 19.38
C ARG A 290 6.80 27.59 18.61
N VAL A 291 6.40 27.31 17.39
CA VAL A 291 5.33 28.00 16.67
C VAL A 291 4.20 27.00 16.47
N VAL A 292 2.99 27.38 16.88
CA VAL A 292 1.76 26.64 16.57
C VAL A 292 1.12 27.29 15.35
N ILE A 293 0.71 26.49 14.39
CA ILE A 293 0.06 26.90 13.16
C ILE A 293 -1.32 26.29 13.16
N GLU A 294 -2.32 27.16 13.20
CA GLU A 294 -3.73 26.77 13.10
C GLU A 294 -4.22 27.07 11.69
N VAL A 295 -4.86 26.10 11.06
CA VAL A 295 -5.51 26.25 9.76
C VAL A 295 -6.93 26.80 9.98
N LYS A 296 -7.43 27.70 9.14
CA LYS A 296 -8.70 28.40 9.33
C LYS A 296 -9.49 28.53 8.04
#